data_AF-A0A7Y1ZBL2-F1
#
_entry.id   AF-A0A7Y1ZBL2-F1
#
_cell.length_a   1.000
_cell.length_b   1.000
_cell.length_c   1.000
_cell.angle_alpha   90.00
_cell.angle_beta   90.00
_cell.angle_gamma   90.00
#
_symmetry.space_group_name_H-M   'P 1'
#
loop_
_entity.id
_entity.type
_entity.pdbx_description
1 polymer ?
#
loop_
_entity_poly.entity_id
_entity_poly.type
_entity_poly.pdbx_seq_one_letter_code
_entity_poly.pdbx_strand_id
1 'polypeptide(L)'
;MKFKSLLILPILLLVCNSAISQNNTIDVNKDVDVTKVYEQVVKEGYGTPVVYLKLANAHYFKGNYAEARKWFEKVFEGQKPTDKKILFRYKQTLKALKQDLDTNKYLSVSVVEQND
;
A
#
# COMPACT_ATOMS: atom_id res chain seq x y z
N MET A 1 4.99 -73.89 -7.50
CA MET A 1 4.90 -72.49 -7.97
C MET A 1 4.00 -71.73 -7.01
N LYS A 2 4.16 -70.45 -6.68
CA LYS A 2 5.19 -69.41 -6.79
C LYS A 2 4.50 -68.21 -6.11
N PHE A 3 5.22 -67.51 -5.23
CA PHE A 3 5.19 -66.06 -5.04
C PHE A 3 3.83 -65.37 -4.79
N LYS A 4 3.54 -65.02 -3.53
CA LYS A 4 3.83 -63.70 -2.93
C LYS A 4 2.89 -62.60 -3.44
N SER A 5 2.13 -62.05 -2.50
CA SER A 5 1.73 -60.64 -2.39
C SER A 5 1.50 -59.89 -3.70
N LEU A 6 0.23 -59.63 -4.06
CA LEU A 6 -0.05 -58.62 -5.06
C LEU A 6 -1.42 -57.97 -4.86
N LEU A 7 -1.36 -56.68 -4.49
CA LEU A 7 -2.35 -55.62 -4.67
C LEU A 7 -3.64 -55.68 -3.82
N ILE A 8 -3.49 -55.34 -2.54
CA ILE A 8 -4.46 -54.46 -1.87
C ILE A 8 -3.80 -53.07 -1.85
N LEU A 9 -4.10 -52.28 -2.88
CA LEU A 9 -3.75 -50.86 -2.97
C LEU A 9 -4.50 -50.11 -1.85
N PRO A 10 -3.85 -49.25 -1.06
CA PRO A 10 -4.42 -48.73 0.17
C PRO A 10 -5.60 -47.79 -0.14
N ILE A 11 -6.76 -48.12 0.43
CA ILE A 11 -7.82 -47.14 0.69
C ILE A 11 -7.31 -46.26 1.84
N LEU A 12 -6.47 -45.29 1.50
CA LEU A 12 -6.05 -44.20 2.39
C LEU A 12 -6.28 -42.88 1.67
N LEU A 13 -7.52 -42.60 1.32
CA LEU A 13 -7.99 -41.24 1.10
C LEU A 13 -9.45 -41.15 1.54
N LEU A 14 -9.72 -40.09 2.31
CA LEU A 14 -11.01 -39.68 2.87
C LEU A 14 -11.51 -40.53 4.05
N VAL A 15 -11.30 -40.03 5.27
CA VAL A 15 -12.36 -39.35 6.04
C VAL A 15 -11.70 -38.52 7.14
N CYS A 16 -12.27 -37.33 7.36
CA CYS A 16 -11.89 -36.33 8.35
C CYS A 16 -10.56 -35.64 8.09
N ASN A 17 -10.64 -34.73 7.11
CA ASN A 17 -10.11 -33.37 7.26
C ASN A 17 -9.92 -33.05 8.73
N SER A 18 -8.66 -32.75 9.06
CA SER A 18 -8.24 -32.08 10.27
C SER A 18 -9.35 -31.20 10.80
N ALA A 19 -9.62 -31.33 12.11
CA ALA A 19 -10.22 -30.26 12.87
C ALA A 19 -9.44 -28.99 12.53
N ILE A 20 -9.97 -28.18 11.60
CA ILE A 20 -9.61 -26.79 11.50
C ILE A 20 -10.17 -26.23 12.79
N SER A 21 -9.34 -26.25 13.83
CA SER A 21 -9.48 -25.33 14.93
C SER A 21 -9.58 -23.95 14.27
N GLN A 22 -10.79 -23.42 14.15
CA GLN A 22 -10.97 -22.00 13.89
C GLN A 22 -10.52 -21.30 15.16
N ASN A 23 -9.19 -21.20 15.33
CA ASN A 23 -8.62 -20.24 16.24
C ASN A 23 -8.93 -18.88 15.64
N ASN A 24 -10.09 -18.33 15.98
CA ASN A 24 -10.34 -16.91 15.88
C ASN A 24 -9.43 -16.26 16.90
N THR A 25 -8.14 -16.16 16.60
CA THR A 25 -7.28 -15.18 17.25
C THR A 25 -7.96 -13.85 16.98
N ILE A 26 -8.65 -13.30 17.98
CA ILE A 26 -8.98 -11.88 17.97
C ILE A 26 -7.62 -11.21 18.01
N ASP A 27 -7.10 -10.92 16.83
CA ASP A 27 -5.91 -10.14 16.67
C ASP A 27 -6.25 -8.74 17.20
N VAL A 28 -5.91 -8.48 18.46
CA VAL A 28 -6.04 -7.16 19.06
C VAL A 28 -5.15 -6.13 18.34
N ASN A 29 -4.27 -6.58 17.45
CA ASN A 29 -3.50 -5.80 16.49
C ASN A 29 -4.00 -5.96 15.05
N LYS A 30 -5.29 -6.24 14.82
CA LYS A 30 -5.88 -6.16 13.48
C LYS A 30 -5.76 -4.72 12.97
N ASP A 31 -4.65 -4.48 12.29
CA ASP A 31 -4.27 -3.32 11.52
C ASP A 31 -4.53 -1.98 12.22
N VAL A 32 -3.59 -1.54 13.06
CA VAL A 32 -3.54 -0.13 13.48
C VAL A 32 -3.59 0.72 12.22
N ASP A 33 -4.71 1.43 12.05
CA ASP A 33 -4.91 2.24 10.87
C ASP A 33 -4.05 3.50 10.96
N VAL A 34 -2.83 3.40 10.45
CA VAL A 34 -1.86 4.50 10.40
C VAL A 34 -2.44 5.76 9.77
N THR A 35 -3.39 5.65 8.82
CA THR A 35 -4.00 6.84 8.23
C THR A 35 -4.83 7.59 9.25
N LYS A 36 -5.60 6.89 10.10
CA LYS A 36 -6.40 7.53 11.16
C LYS A 36 -5.52 8.24 12.19
N VAL A 37 -4.42 7.61 12.61
CA VAL A 37 -3.50 8.20 13.59
C VAL A 37 -2.88 9.47 13.04
N TYR A 38 -2.32 9.43 11.83
CA TYR A 38 -1.70 10.61 11.25
C TYR A 38 -2.72 11.70 10.85
N GLU A 39 -3.93 11.33 10.42
CA GLU A 39 -5.00 12.30 10.18
C GLU A 39 -5.37 13.05 11.46
N GLN A 40 -5.41 12.36 12.60
CA GLN A 40 -5.66 12.99 13.89
C GLN A 40 -4.55 13.98 14.26
N VAL A 41 -3.28 13.61 14.08
CA VAL A 41 -2.14 14.52 14.28
C VAL A 41 -2.26 15.80 13.44
N VAL A 42 -2.71 15.67 12.18
CA VAL A 42 -2.96 16.82 11.31
C VAL A 42 -4.13 17.67 11.81
N LYS A 43 -5.23 17.04 12.24
CA LYS A 43 -6.40 17.75 12.80
C LYS A 43 -6.07 18.53 14.07
N GLU A 44 -5.16 18.02 14.87
CA GLU A 44 -4.67 18.67 16.09
C GLU A 44 -3.69 19.83 15.80
N GLY A 45 -3.37 20.09 14.52
CA GLY A 45 -2.51 21.20 14.10
C GLY A 45 -1.02 20.83 13.99
N TYR A 46 -0.65 19.58 14.25
CA TYR A 46 0.75 19.11 14.22
C TYR A 46 1.16 18.53 12.85
N GLY A 47 0.52 19.00 11.77
CA GLY A 47 0.84 18.58 10.41
C GLY A 47 2.20 19.10 9.94
N THR A 48 3.10 18.20 9.60
CA THR A 48 4.43 18.51 9.04
C THR A 48 4.60 17.83 7.68
N PRO A 49 5.54 18.29 6.82
CA PRO A 49 5.83 17.62 5.54
C PRO A 49 6.10 16.12 5.70
N VAL A 50 6.76 15.71 6.80
CA VAL A 50 7.01 14.30 7.12
C VAL A 50 5.72 13.56 7.42
N VAL A 51 4.81 14.14 8.21
CA VAL A 51 3.50 13.55 8.53
C VAL A 51 2.64 13.42 7.26
N TYR A 52 2.58 14.46 6.43
CA TYR A 52 1.85 14.42 5.16
C TYR A 52 2.41 13.36 4.21
N LEU A 53 3.74 13.19 4.15
CA LEU A 53 4.36 12.17 3.33
C LEU A 53 4.02 10.75 3.82
N LYS A 54 3.97 10.55 5.14
CA LYS A 54 3.55 9.26 5.72
C LYS A 54 2.08 8.96 5.38
N LEU A 55 1.20 9.96 5.47
CA LEU A 55 -0.21 9.84 5.04
C LEU A 55 -0.31 9.48 3.56
N ALA A 56 0.37 10.25 2.70
CA ALA A 56 0.35 10.03 1.26
C ALA A 56 0.78 8.61 0.89
N ASN A 57 1.89 8.13 1.48
CA ASN A 57 2.38 6.77 1.26
C ASN A 57 1.40 5.71 1.78
N ALA A 58 0.84 5.89 2.97
CA ALA A 58 -0.13 4.95 3.52
C ALA A 58 -1.38 4.83 2.62
N HIS A 59 -1.92 5.94 2.14
CA HIS A 59 -3.04 5.92 1.18
C HIS A 59 -2.62 5.32 -0.17
N TYR A 60 -1.42 5.62 -0.67
CA TYR A 60 -0.88 5.05 -1.90
C TYR A 60 -0.82 3.52 -1.86
N PHE A 61 -0.26 2.96 -0.78
CA PHE A 61 -0.13 1.50 -0.63
C PHE A 61 -1.48 0.80 -0.39
N LYS A 62 -2.48 1.52 0.12
CA LYS A 62 -3.87 1.05 0.22
C LYS A 62 -4.67 1.18 -1.08
N GLY A 63 -4.11 1.78 -2.13
CA GLY A 63 -4.82 2.06 -3.38
C GLY A 63 -5.79 3.25 -3.31
N ASN A 64 -5.78 4.00 -2.20
CA ASN A 64 -6.62 5.18 -2.00
C ASN A 64 -5.99 6.42 -2.68
N TYR A 65 -5.88 6.38 -4.01
CA TYR A 65 -5.12 7.35 -4.78
C TYR A 65 -5.62 8.79 -4.67
N ALA A 66 -6.93 9.00 -4.47
CA ALA A 66 -7.50 10.35 -4.28
C ALA A 66 -6.93 11.04 -3.03
N GLU A 67 -6.90 10.33 -1.90
CA GLU A 67 -6.29 10.84 -0.66
C GLU A 67 -4.77 10.89 -0.76
N ALA A 68 -4.13 9.90 -1.39
CA ALA A 68 -2.70 9.92 -1.61
C ALA A 68 -2.27 11.20 -2.35
N ARG A 69 -2.99 11.58 -3.42
CA ARG A 69 -2.74 12.81 -4.19
C ARG A 69 -2.81 14.03 -3.28
N LYS A 70 -3.92 14.19 -2.55
CA LYS A 70 -4.14 15.33 -1.64
C LYS A 70 -2.98 15.49 -0.65
N TRP A 71 -2.53 14.40 -0.04
CA TRP A 71 -1.43 14.46 0.92
C TRP A 71 -0.06 14.69 0.25
N PHE A 72 0.20 14.12 -0.93
CA PHE A 72 1.42 14.44 -1.70
C PHE A 72 1.49 15.93 -2.05
N GLU A 73 0.40 16.50 -2.54
CA GLU A 73 0.35 17.92 -2.89
C GLU A 73 0.55 18.82 -1.65
N LYS A 74 0.06 18.41 -0.47
CA LYS A 74 0.35 19.09 0.81
C LYS A 74 1.82 19.06 1.19
N VAL A 75 2.54 17.97 0.90
CA VAL A 75 4.01 17.94 1.05
C VAL A 75 4.64 19.00 0.13
N PHE A 76 4.17 19.08 -1.11
CA PHE A 76 4.76 19.92 -2.14
C PHE A 76 4.46 21.41 -1.99
N GLU A 77 3.39 21.77 -1.29
CA GLU A 77 3.11 23.15 -0.87
C GLU A 77 4.20 23.71 0.07
N GLY A 78 4.75 22.87 0.96
CA GLY A 78 5.78 23.29 1.92
C GLY A 78 7.22 23.10 1.44
N GLN A 79 7.46 22.11 0.57
CA GLN A 79 8.79 21.79 0.07
C GLN A 79 8.71 21.19 -1.34
N LYS A 80 9.50 21.68 -2.28
CA LYS A 80 9.56 21.08 -3.62
C LYS A 80 10.02 19.61 -3.53
N PRO A 81 9.37 18.69 -4.25
CA PRO A 81 9.77 17.28 -4.26
C PRO A 81 11.12 17.08 -4.95
N THR A 82 12.14 16.73 -4.18
CA THR A 82 13.49 16.39 -4.69
C THR A 82 13.72 14.89 -4.81
N ASP A 83 13.00 14.08 -4.03
CA ASP A 83 13.15 12.62 -4.05
C ASP A 83 12.42 12.00 -5.24
N LYS A 84 13.19 11.36 -6.13
CA LYS A 84 12.69 10.62 -7.30
C LYS A 84 11.65 9.56 -6.94
N LYS A 85 11.75 8.90 -5.78
CA LYS A 85 10.78 7.90 -5.32
C LYS A 85 9.44 8.53 -4.98
N ILE A 86 9.46 9.69 -4.33
CA ILE A 86 8.23 10.44 -3.99
C ILE A 86 7.55 10.90 -5.28
N LEU A 87 8.32 11.49 -6.21
CA LEU A 87 7.82 11.89 -7.53
C LEU A 87 7.25 10.70 -8.31
N PHE A 88 7.91 9.55 -8.29
CA PHE A 88 7.43 8.34 -8.95
C PHE A 88 6.07 7.90 -8.40
N ARG A 89 5.92 7.79 -7.07
CA ARG A 89 4.63 7.41 -6.44
C ARG A 89 3.53 8.42 -6.73
N TYR A 90 3.85 9.71 -6.74
CA TYR A 90 2.92 10.76 -7.11
C TYR A 90 2.47 10.65 -8.58
N LYS A 91 3.40 10.43 -9.53
CA LYS A 91 3.07 10.16 -10.94
C LYS A 91 2.14 8.95 -11.08
N GLN A 92 2.42 7.85 -10.38
CA GLN A 92 1.56 6.66 -10.39
C GLN A 92 0.17 6.96 -9.82
N THR A 93 0.10 7.76 -8.75
CA THR A 93 -1.16 8.21 -8.16
C THR A 93 -2.01 9.00 -9.16
N LEU A 94 -1.39 9.94 -9.88
CA LEU A 94 -2.08 10.73 -10.91
C LEU A 94 -2.55 9.86 -12.09
N LYS A 95 -1.72 8.92 -12.54
CA LYS A 95 -2.09 7.94 -13.59
C LYS A 95 -3.31 7.11 -13.19
N ALA A 96 -3.34 6.61 -11.95
CA ALA A 96 -4.47 5.84 -11.43
C ALA A 96 -5.77 6.67 -11.38
N LEU A 97 -5.66 7.99 -11.17
CA LEU A 97 -6.76 8.94 -11.19
C LEU A 97 -7.08 9.48 -12.60
N LYS A 98 -6.39 9.01 -13.64
CA LYS A 98 -6.51 9.51 -15.03
C LYS A 98 -6.32 11.03 -15.13
N GLN A 99 -5.47 11.58 -14.27
CA GLN A 99 -5.10 13.00 -14.30
C GLN A 99 -3.94 13.17 -15.28
N ASP A 100 -3.95 14.30 -15.99
CA ASP A 100 -2.86 14.67 -16.87
C ASP A 100 -1.60 15.04 -16.07
N LEU A 101 -0.46 14.50 -16.51
CA LEU A 101 0.83 14.68 -15.86
C LEU A 101 1.52 15.97 -16.34
N ASP A 102 1.31 16.36 -17.58
CA ASP A 102 2.03 17.45 -18.23
C ASP A 102 1.52 18.81 -17.73
N THR A 103 0.22 18.89 -17.46
CA THR A 103 -0.42 20.06 -16.86
C THR A 103 -0.28 20.12 -15.33
N ASN A 104 0.29 19.09 -14.69
CA ASN A 104 0.44 19.08 -13.24
C ASN A 104 1.55 20.05 -12.79
N LYS A 105 1.17 21.04 -11.97
CA LYS A 105 2.07 22.10 -11.48
C LYS A 105 3.29 21.59 -10.71
N TYR A 106 3.24 20.40 -10.12
CA TYR A 106 4.35 19.83 -9.36
C TYR A 106 5.27 18.93 -10.21
N LEU A 107 4.82 18.52 -11.40
CA LEU A 107 5.62 17.69 -12.31
C LEU A 107 6.31 18.53 -13.39
N SER A 108 5.61 19.52 -13.95
CA SER A 108 6.16 20.45 -14.95
C SER A 108 7.40 21.21 -14.45
N VAL A 109 7.47 21.53 -13.15
CA VAL A 109 8.62 22.17 -12.53
C VAL A 109 9.84 21.24 -12.45
N SER A 110 9.65 19.94 -12.31
CA SER A 110 10.75 18.96 -12.14
C SER A 110 11.32 18.42 -13.46
N VAL A 111 10.61 18.59 -14.58
CA VAL A 111 11.06 18.11 -15.90
C VAL A 111 12.21 18.97 -16.45
N VAL A 112 12.41 20.18 -15.91
CA VAL A 112 13.46 21.10 -16.37
C VAL A 112 14.86 20.69 -15.87
N GLU A 113 14.98 19.92 -14.78
CA GLU A 113 16.29 19.59 -14.16
C GLU A 113 16.84 18.20 -14.53
N GLN A 114 16.20 17.43 -15.41
CA GLN A 114 16.71 16.08 -15.82
C GLN A 114 17.28 16.02 -17.24
N ASN A 115 17.65 17.16 -17.82
CA ASN A 115 18.24 17.24 -19.16
C ASN A 115 19.74 17.66 -19.18
N ASP A 116 20.46 17.49 -18.07
CA ASP A 116 21.94 17.60 -18.01
C ASP A 116 22.57 16.24 -17.65
#